data_AF-A0A7V1HTU5-F1
#
_entry.id   AF-A0A7V1HTU5-F1
#
_cell.length_a   1.000
_cell.length_b   1.000
_cell.length_c   1.000
_cell.angle_alpha   90.00
_cell.angle_beta   90.00
_cell.angle_gamma   90.00
#
_symmetry.space_group_name_H-M   'P 1'
#
loop_
_entity.id
_entity.type
_entity.pdbx_description
1 polymer ?
#
loop_
_entity_poly.entity_id
_entity_poly.type
_entity_poly.pdbx_seq_one_letter_code
_entity_poly.pdbx_strand_id
1 'polypeptide(L)'
;MSADLLREDDFHSHFDLRLWRRILSHTRPYLPQLLGLAVSGLVVALVDSALPFITGRIIDAATTDETRSRLFLYMSVYAGIVLVFCFMIWLFIILAGQVTTGLSWDIREKSFARLQELQFAYFDTRPVGWLMSRLT
;
A
#
# COMPACT_ATOMS: atom_id res chain seq x y z
N MET A 1 -44.72 -9.39 -0.24
CA MET A 1 -44.02 -9.98 -1.41
C MET A 1 -42.85 -9.08 -1.79
N SER A 2 -41.89 -8.94 -0.88
CA SER A 2 -40.76 -7.99 -0.98
C SER A 2 -39.48 -8.53 -0.32
N ALA A 3 -39.48 -9.80 0.10
CA ALA A 3 -38.37 -10.42 0.83
C ALA A 3 -37.50 -11.35 -0.05
N ASP A 4 -37.96 -11.72 -1.26
CA ASP A 4 -37.25 -12.68 -2.13
C ASP A 4 -36.20 -12.06 -3.07
N LEU A 5 -36.10 -10.72 -3.17
CA LEU A 5 -35.09 -10.04 -4.01
C LEU A 5 -33.76 -9.80 -3.29
N LEU A 6 -33.70 -10.10 -1.98
CA LEU A 6 -32.46 -10.23 -1.22
C LEU A 6 -31.97 -11.68 -1.22
N ARG A 7 -32.30 -12.46 -2.26
CA ARG A 7 -31.70 -13.77 -2.48
C ARG A 7 -30.20 -13.53 -2.60
N GLU A 8 -29.49 -13.96 -1.57
CA GLU A 8 -28.05 -13.94 -1.47
C GLU A 8 -27.46 -14.30 -2.84
N ASP A 9 -26.75 -13.35 -3.44
CA ASP A 9 -25.68 -13.71 -4.36
C ASP A 9 -24.71 -14.51 -3.49
N ASP A 10 -24.96 -15.82 -3.37
CA ASP A 10 -24.03 -16.82 -2.87
C ASP A 10 -22.79 -16.71 -3.75
N PHE A 11 -21.92 -15.80 -3.36
CA PHE A 11 -20.64 -15.55 -3.99
C PHE A 11 -19.78 -16.76 -3.64
N HIS A 12 -19.96 -17.84 -4.40
CA HIS A 12 -19.08 -18.99 -4.34
C HIS A 12 -17.67 -18.48 -4.65
N SER A 13 -16.86 -18.38 -3.59
CA SER A 13 -15.46 -17.97 -3.60
C SER A 13 -14.63 -19.03 -4.32
N HIS A 14 -14.76 -19.10 -5.65
CA HIS A 14 -13.70 -19.63 -6.48
C HIS A 14 -12.76 -18.46 -6.76
N PHE A 15 -11.55 -18.55 -6.23
CA PHE A 15 -10.43 -17.67 -6.59
C PHE A 15 -10.13 -17.86 -8.08
N ASP A 16 -10.87 -17.12 -8.92
CA ASP A 16 -10.76 -17.24 -10.35
C ASP A 16 -9.59 -16.37 -10.81
N LEU A 17 -8.42 -17.00 -10.93
CA LEU A 17 -7.18 -16.38 -11.40
C LEU A 17 -7.36 -15.66 -12.74
N ARG A 18 -8.33 -16.08 -13.57
CA ARG A 18 -8.70 -15.39 -14.81
C ARG A 18 -9.36 -14.04 -14.55
N LEU A 19 -10.22 -13.94 -13.54
CA LEU A 19 -10.91 -12.72 -13.16
C LEU A 19 -9.91 -11.73 -12.53
N TRP A 20 -9.03 -12.23 -11.65
CA TRP A 20 -7.90 -11.45 -11.12
C TRP A 20 -6.97 -10.94 -12.22
N ARG A 21 -6.64 -11.76 -13.22
CA ARG A 21 -5.84 -11.34 -14.38
C ARG A 21 -6.55 -10.28 -15.23
N ARG A 22 -7.88 -10.37 -15.37
CA ARG A 22 -8.68 -9.40 -16.11
C ARG A 22 -8.74 -8.06 -15.36
N ILE A 23 -8.92 -8.08 -14.05
CA ILE A 23 -8.83 -6.89 -13.19
C ILE A 23 -7.44 -6.27 -13.28
N LEU A 24 -6.37 -7.05 -13.07
CA LEU A 24 -4.99 -6.58 -13.22
C LEU A 24 -4.68 -6.05 -14.63
N SER A 25 -5.30 -6.61 -15.68
CA SER A 25 -5.15 -6.11 -17.04
C SER A 25 -5.83 -4.75 -17.27
N HIS A 26 -6.85 -4.42 -16.46
CA HIS A 26 -7.49 -3.12 -16.45
C HIS A 26 -6.74 -2.10 -15.57
N THR A 27 -6.02 -2.59 -14.56
CA THR A 27 -5.10 -1.82 -13.70
C THR A 27 -3.69 -1.67 -14.32
N ARG A 28 -3.41 -2.34 -15.46
CA ARG A 28 -2.11 -2.31 -16.17
C ARG A 28 -1.45 -0.93 -16.35
N PRO A 29 -2.17 0.16 -16.69
CA PRO A 29 -1.51 1.47 -16.83
C PRO A 29 -0.88 2.00 -15.52
N TYR A 30 -1.26 1.46 -14.36
CA TYR A 30 -0.73 1.82 -13.04
C TYR A 30 0.37 0.88 -12.52
N LEU A 31 0.75 -0.16 -13.27
CA LEU A 31 1.88 -1.03 -12.94
C LEU A 31 3.21 -0.31 -12.67
N PRO A 32 3.62 0.74 -13.41
CA PRO A 32 4.89 1.41 -13.10
C PRO A 32 4.87 2.13 -11.74
N GLN A 33 3.70 2.64 -11.32
CA GLN A 33 3.54 3.31 -10.03
C GLN A 33 3.50 2.30 -8.87
N LEU A 34 2.78 1.19 -9.06
CA LEU A 34 2.77 0.04 -8.15
C LEU A 34 4.17 -0.58 -8.00
N LEU A 35 4.91 -0.71 -9.10
CA LEU A 35 6.25 -1.25 -9.11
C LEU A 35 7.25 -0.27 -8.46
N GLY A 36 7.10 1.04 -8.67
CA GLY A 36 7.84 2.06 -7.94
C GLY A 36 7.62 2.01 -6.43
N LEU A 37 6.38 1.76 -6.00
CA LEU A 37 6.04 1.54 -4.59
C LEU A 37 6.62 0.23 -4.04
N ALA A 38 6.52 -0.85 -4.78
CA ALA A 38 7.08 -2.14 -4.37
C ALA A 38 8.60 -2.08 -4.23
N VAL A 39 9.28 -1.42 -5.18
CA VAL A 39 10.73 -1.20 -5.16
C VAL A 39 11.14 -0.30 -3.99
N SER A 40 10.43 0.81 -3.75
CA SER A 40 10.74 1.68 -2.61
C SER A 40 10.53 0.97 -1.27
N GLY A 41 9.52 0.10 -1.17
CA GLY A 41 9.29 -0.72 0.03
C GLY A 41 10.38 -1.77 0.23
N LEU A 42 10.86 -2.38 -0.85
CA LEU A 42 11.98 -3.31 -0.81
C LEU A 42 13.26 -2.62 -0.34
N VAL A 43 13.53 -1.40 -0.83
CA VAL A 43 14.69 -0.60 -0.41
C VAL A 43 14.59 -0.25 1.07
N VAL A 44 13.43 0.21 1.56
CA VAL A 44 13.24 0.49 2.99
C VAL A 44 13.45 -0.76 3.83
N ALA A 45 12.90 -1.91 3.43
CA ALA A 45 13.07 -3.17 4.15
C ALA A 45 14.54 -3.63 4.20
N LEU A 46 15.29 -3.45 3.11
CA LEU A 46 16.72 -3.76 3.07
C LEU A 46 17.53 -2.86 4.01
N VAL A 47 17.21 -1.56 4.06
CA VAL A 47 17.88 -0.61 4.95
C VAL A 47 17.51 -0.88 6.42
N ASP A 48 16.25 -1.20 6.70
CA ASP A 48 15.77 -1.57 8.03
C ASP A 48 16.47 -2.83 8.55
N SER A 49 16.66 -3.83 7.70
CA SER A 49 17.42 -5.03 8.06
C SER A 49 18.92 -4.77 8.25
N ALA A 50 19.48 -3.76 7.60
CA ALA A 50 20.90 -3.41 7.72
C ALA A 50 21.21 -2.58 8.99
N LEU A 51 20.22 -1.88 9.55
CA LEU A 51 20.37 -1.09 10.77
C LEU A 51 20.92 -1.89 11.96
N PRO A 52 20.32 -3.01 12.39
CA PRO A 52 20.81 -3.76 13.55
C PRO A 52 22.25 -4.25 13.39
N PHE A 53 22.71 -4.49 12.16
CA PHE A 53 24.09 -4.87 11.88
C PHE A 53 25.07 -3.71 12.08
N ILE A 54 24.68 -2.50 11.68
CA ILE A 54 25.45 -1.28 11.91
C ILE A 54 25.47 -0.93 13.40
N THR A 55 24.31 -0.99 14.06
CA THR A 55 24.17 -0.74 15.50
C THR A 55 25.01 -1.72 16.32
N GLY A 56 24.99 -3.02 15.97
CA GLY A 56 25.80 -4.04 16.65
C GLY A 56 27.29 -3.73 16.60
N ARG A 57 27.82 -3.37 15.41
CA ARG A 57 29.23 -2.98 15.29
C ARG A 57 29.61 -1.74 16.09
N ILE A 58 28.71 -0.77 16.19
CA ILE A 58 28.94 0.45 16.97
C ILE A 58 29.00 0.13 18.47
N ILE A 59 28.12 -0.74 18.96
CA ILE A 59 28.10 -1.17 20.36
C ILE A 59 29.35 -1.99 20.70
N ASP A 60 29.77 -2.90 19.82
CA ASP A 60 31.00 -3.68 20.01
C ASP A 60 32.24 -2.78 20.03
N ALA A 61 32.34 -1.81 19.12
CA ALA A 61 33.42 -0.83 19.09
C ALA A 61 33.42 0.09 20.32
N ALA A 62 32.24 0.49 20.81
CA ALA A 62 32.10 1.32 22.01
C ALA A 62 32.47 0.58 23.30
N THR A 63 32.36 -0.75 23.33
CA THR A 63 32.71 -1.59 24.49
C THR A 63 34.21 -1.89 24.55
N THR A 64 34.91 -1.84 23.42
CA THR A 64 36.32 -2.28 23.31
C THR A 64 37.34 -1.12 23.42
N ASP A 65 36.94 0.14 23.13
CA ASP A 65 37.89 1.29 23.07
C ASP A 65 37.72 2.24 24.27
N GLU A 66 38.65 2.16 25.24
CA GLU A 66 38.76 2.99 26.46
C GLU A 66 39.10 4.48 26.16
N THR A 67 38.30 5.20 25.38
CA THR A 67 38.46 6.66 25.30
C THR A 67 37.11 7.35 25.17
N ARG A 68 36.63 7.90 26.30
CA ARG A 68 35.40 8.70 26.48
C ARG A 68 35.17 9.78 25.41
N SER A 69 36.23 10.24 24.75
CA SER A 69 36.19 11.25 23.68
C SER A 69 35.66 10.71 22.35
N ARG A 70 35.87 9.44 21.99
CA ARG A 70 35.39 8.87 20.71
C ARG A 70 33.94 8.43 20.76
N LEU A 71 33.43 8.16 21.97
CA LEU A 71 32.06 7.70 22.20
C LEU A 71 31.01 8.72 21.72
N PHE A 72 31.25 10.02 21.94
CA PHE A 72 30.40 11.10 21.43
C PHE A 72 30.36 11.17 19.90
N LEU A 73 31.48 10.86 19.23
CA LEU A 73 31.56 10.85 17.77
C LEU A 73 30.82 9.65 17.17
N TYR A 74 30.89 8.47 17.80
CA TYR A 74 30.09 7.32 17.39
C TYR A 74 28.59 7.54 17.61
N MET A 75 28.21 8.17 18.73
CA MET A 75 26.82 8.50 19.03
C MET A 75 26.23 9.50 18.03
N SER A 76 26.99 10.53 17.64
CA SER A 76 26.53 11.51 16.66
C SER A 76 26.39 10.92 15.25
N VAL A 77 27.32 10.05 14.84
CA VAL A 77 27.23 9.32 13.56
C VAL A 77 26.01 8.39 13.57
N TYR A 78 25.77 7.67 14.66
CA TYR A 78 24.59 6.81 14.80
C TYR A 78 23.29 7.60 14.72
N ALA A 79 23.19 8.73 15.46
CA ALA A 79 22.04 9.61 15.39
C ALA A 79 21.81 10.14 13.96
N GLY A 80 22.88 10.48 13.23
CA GLY A 80 22.80 10.86 11.82
C GLY A 80 22.22 9.77 10.93
N ILE A 81 22.67 8.52 11.09
CA ILE A 81 22.15 7.37 10.33
C ILE A 81 20.67 7.15 10.62
N VAL A 82 20.25 7.21 11.88
CA VAL A 82 18.86 7.04 12.29
C VAL A 82 17.98 8.16 11.73
N LEU A 83 18.45 9.41 11.70
CA LEU A 83 17.72 10.53 11.10
C LEU A 83 17.52 10.36 9.60
N VAL A 84 18.56 9.94 8.87
CA VAL A 84 18.46 9.63 7.43
C VAL A 84 17.48 8.49 7.19
N PHE A 85 17.48 7.48 8.05
CA PHE A 85 16.55 6.36 7.96
C PHE A 85 15.10 6.79 8.19
N CYS A 86 14.85 7.62 9.21
CA CYS A 86 13.54 8.17 9.49
C CYS A 86 13.02 9.00 8.30
N PHE A 87 13.90 9.79 7.67
CA PHE A 87 13.59 10.53 6.45
C PHE A 87 13.25 9.61 5.26
N MET A 88 13.99 8.52 5.08
CA MET A 88 13.71 7.50 4.07
C MET A 88 12.34 6.85 4.26
N ILE A 89 11.99 6.48 5.49
CA ILE A 89 10.66 5.93 5.82
C ILE A 89 9.56 6.96 5.52
N TRP A 90 9.78 8.21 5.92
CA TRP A 90 8.81 9.28 5.68
C TRP A 90 8.54 9.48 4.19
N LEU A 91 9.59 9.50 3.36
CA LEU A 91 9.46 9.60 1.90
C LEU A 91 8.72 8.39 1.32
N PHE A 92 9.00 7.18 1.82
CA PHE A 92 8.30 5.97 1.43
C PHE A 92 6.80 6.05 1.73
N ILE A 93 6.42 6.49 2.93
CA ILE A 93 5.01 6.64 3.34
C ILE A 93 4.28 7.64 2.43
N ILE A 94 4.91 8.76 2.07
CA ILE A 94 4.30 9.75 1.17
C ILE A 94 4.09 9.18 -0.22
N LEU A 95 5.09 8.50 -0.79
CA LEU A 95 4.96 7.83 -2.09
C LEU A 95 3.85 6.77 -2.06
N ALA A 96 3.79 5.97 -0.99
CA ALA A 96 2.75 4.96 -0.77
C ALA A 96 1.36 5.59 -0.71
N GLY A 97 1.20 6.67 0.02
CA GLY A 97 -0.06 7.40 0.13
C GLY A 97 -0.52 7.95 -1.22
N GLN A 98 0.37 8.59 -1.99
CA GLN A 98 0.04 9.14 -3.30
C GLN A 98 -0.40 8.05 -4.29
N VAL A 99 0.31 6.93 -4.34
CA VAL A 99 -0.03 5.79 -5.22
C VAL A 99 -1.36 5.16 -4.80
N THR A 100 -1.59 4.96 -3.50
CA THR A 100 -2.81 4.34 -2.98
C THR A 100 -4.05 5.19 -3.25
N THR A 101 -3.97 6.50 -3.01
CA THR A 101 -5.08 7.42 -3.25
C THR A 101 -5.36 7.56 -4.74
N GLY A 102 -4.32 7.67 -5.58
CA GLY A 102 -4.48 7.76 -7.04
C GLY A 102 -5.14 6.52 -7.64
N LEU A 103 -4.72 5.32 -7.18
CA LEU A 103 -5.32 4.06 -7.59
C LEU A 103 -6.79 3.94 -7.15
N SER A 104 -7.09 4.30 -5.90
CA SER A 104 -8.45 4.22 -5.36
C SER A 104 -9.41 5.16 -6.09
N TRP A 105 -8.93 6.35 -6.48
CA TRP A 105 -9.70 7.31 -7.26
C TRP A 105 -10.09 6.75 -8.64
N ASP A 106 -9.12 6.25 -9.40
CA ASP A 106 -9.34 5.72 -10.75
C ASP A 106 -10.32 4.53 -10.77
N ILE A 107 -10.25 3.65 -9.76
CA ILE A 107 -11.20 2.53 -9.61
C ILE A 107 -12.63 3.04 -9.37
N ARG A 108 -12.79 4.03 -8.49
CA ARG A 108 -14.11 4.61 -8.19
C ARG A 108 -14.70 5.31 -9.41
N GLU A 109 -13.88 6.07 -10.15
CA GLU A 109 -14.30 6.78 -11.35
C GLU A 109 -14.77 5.82 -12.45
N LYS A 110 -14.01 4.76 -12.74
CA LYS A 110 -14.41 3.72 -13.71
C LYS A 110 -15.66 2.97 -13.29
N SER A 111 -15.77 2.66 -12.00
CA SER A 111 -16.96 1.98 -11.46
C SER A 111 -18.20 2.86 -11.60
N PHE A 112 -18.07 4.16 -11.36
CA PHE A 112 -19.14 5.12 -11.50
C PHE A 112 -19.57 5.31 -12.96
N ALA A 113 -18.61 5.48 -13.88
CA ALA A 113 -18.88 5.56 -15.32
C ALA A 113 -19.62 4.32 -15.82
N ARG A 114 -19.23 3.13 -15.34
CA ARG A 114 -19.90 1.88 -15.72
C ARG A 114 -21.33 1.79 -15.20
N LEU A 115 -21.60 2.32 -13.99
CA LEU A 115 -22.97 2.40 -13.48
C LEU A 115 -23.84 3.33 -14.34
N GLN A 116 -23.28 4.42 -14.88
CA GLN A 116 -24.05 5.33 -15.74
C GLN A 116 -24.43 4.72 -17.10
N GLU A 117 -23.64 3.78 -17.61
CA GLU A 117 -23.93 3.05 -18.85
C GLU A 117 -24.95 1.92 -18.70
N LEU A 118 -25.35 1.59 -17.46
CA LEU A 118 -26.30 0.51 -17.22
C LEU A 118 -27.74 0.93 -17.55
N GLN A 119 -28.47 0.01 -18.16
CA GLN A 119 -29.89 0.16 -18.49
C GLN A 119 -30.76 0.34 -17.24
N PHE A 120 -31.78 1.21 -17.34
CA PHE A 120 -32.69 1.57 -16.23
C PHE A 120 -33.34 0.37 -15.52
N ALA A 121 -33.62 -0.72 -16.25
CA ALA A 121 -34.17 -1.97 -15.69
C ALA A 121 -33.30 -2.60 -14.58
N TYR A 122 -31.99 -2.33 -14.57
CA TYR A 122 -31.09 -2.78 -13.50
C TYR A 122 -31.30 -2.01 -12.19
N PHE A 123 -31.72 -0.75 -12.26
CA PHE A 123 -31.97 0.10 -11.10
C PHE A 123 -33.36 -0.13 -10.49
N ASP A 124 -34.31 -0.68 -11.25
CA ASP A 124 -35.64 -1.06 -10.75
C ASP A 124 -35.60 -2.32 -9.86
N THR A 125 -34.59 -3.17 -10.02
CA THR A 125 -34.44 -4.44 -9.29
C THR A 125 -33.51 -4.35 -8.08
N ARG A 126 -32.67 -3.32 -7.97
CA ARG A 126 -31.68 -3.16 -6.90
C ARG A 126 -31.77 -1.77 -6.25
N PRO A 127 -31.92 -1.66 -4.92
CA PRO A 127 -32.00 -0.37 -4.26
C PRO A 127 -30.70 0.43 -4.45
N VAL A 128 -30.84 1.68 -4.90
CA VAL A 128 -29.71 2.57 -5.23
C VAL A 128 -28.76 2.78 -4.03
N GLY A 129 -29.28 2.74 -2.80
CA GLY A 129 -28.48 2.80 -1.57
C GLY A 129 -27.51 1.63 -1.38
N TRP A 130 -27.85 0.43 -1.87
CA TRP A 130 -26.95 -0.73 -1.83
C TRP A 130 -25.83 -0.63 -2.89
N LEU A 131 -26.10 0.03 -4.03
CA LEU A 131 -25.09 0.26 -5.06
C LEU A 131 -24.07 1.31 -4.62
N MET A 132 -24.52 2.39 -3.97
CA MET A 132 -23.63 3.45 -3.47
C MET A 132 -22.73 2.99 -2.31
N SER A 133 -23.20 2.11 -1.43
CA SER A 133 -22.38 1.58 -0.32
C SER A 133 -21.24 0.69 -0.79
N ARG A 134 -21.35 0.05 -1.96
CA ARG A 134 -20.27 -0.76 -2.57
C ARG A 134 -19.24 0.07 -3.34
N LEU A 135 -19.55 1.33 -3.67
CA LEU A 135 -18.68 2.21 -4.45
C LEU A 135 -17.82 3.14 -3.58
N THR A 136 -18.24 3.34 -2.33
CA THR A 136 -17.53 4.17 -1.32
C THR A 136 -16.42 3.40 -0.65
#